data_AF-A0A067SK99-F1
#
_entry.id   AF-A0A067SK99-F1
#
_cell.length_a   1.000
_cell.length_b   1.000
_cell.length_c   1.000
_cell.angle_alpha   90.00
_cell.angle_beta   90.00
_cell.angle_gamma   90.00
#
_symmetry.space_group_name_H-M   'P 1'
#
loop_
_entity.id
_entity.type
_entity.pdbx_description
1 polymer ?
#
loop_
_entity_poly.entity_id
_entity_poly.type
_entity_poly.pdbx_seq_one_letter_code
_entity_poly.pdbx_strand_id
1 'polypeptide(L)'
;MAEPQSLDIPCYPKITPYRLTVLATTIGLGTTKAILAQMGSTFMPTTLEWLKESRRFFLVSPCDCGGDDSPKYLAWLFEPDLMDLIWYLLAITFSITRPDYSSGERVIPYTWRLPITTYRILVSSSVMAFGISKATFGYLGVSTAATWTDWALGVVATSLFYCLGLCETNSSVYPSFFVHDQRPYLSSVRTATLYTGGIAGSTLWVLYWTNILRRIWPYSTTSPSKPDSRHPIIEEAVSQAFNCFIIEFVVLAIAFGVAGLAVILRLVVISVSGTGLFNAIRGRIFGTLLPSFSGDQPSLFPAFMQSRYVRWIKTFLRLCIHVTLHFCAFTACLSISVLVTGIVTFLYDTINGVDSVLIMVGFGIPAIPASLLALVLYLTDCAIVISLISPLFMYYDSSRFPGTLISPW
;
A
#
# COMPACT_ATOMS: atom_id res chain seq x y z
N MET A 1 44.45 -2.90 11.18
CA MET A 1 43.26 -3.44 11.84
C MET A 1 42.10 -3.19 10.90
N ALA A 2 41.62 -4.22 10.19
CA ALA A 2 40.54 -4.05 9.21
C ALA A 2 39.23 -3.88 9.96
N GLU A 3 38.50 -2.80 9.69
CA GLU A 3 37.15 -2.60 10.20
C GLU A 3 36.29 -3.76 9.69
N PRO A 4 35.63 -4.54 10.57
CA PRO A 4 34.85 -5.69 10.14
C PRO A 4 33.80 -5.23 9.16
N GLN A 5 33.81 -5.80 7.95
CA GLN A 5 32.81 -5.52 6.94
C GLN A 5 31.44 -5.82 7.55
N SER A 6 30.68 -4.76 7.84
CA SER A 6 29.32 -4.89 8.36
C SER A 6 28.50 -5.55 7.28
N LEU A 7 28.23 -6.84 7.42
CA LEU A 7 27.28 -7.55 6.58
C LEU A 7 25.97 -6.75 6.55
N ASP A 8 25.41 -6.56 5.36
CA ASP A 8 24.13 -5.88 5.16
C ASP A 8 23.01 -6.71 5.81
N ILE A 9 22.79 -6.53 7.11
CA ILE A 9 21.71 -7.19 7.84
C ILE A 9 20.38 -6.60 7.35
N PRO A 10 19.41 -7.43 6.93
CA PRO A 10 18.10 -6.94 6.52
C PRO A 10 17.41 -6.18 7.66
N CYS A 11 16.64 -5.15 7.32
CA CYS A 11 15.96 -4.36 8.34
C CYS A 11 14.74 -5.11 8.89
N TYR A 12 14.77 -5.40 10.19
CA TYR A 12 13.62 -5.94 10.92
C TYR A 12 13.19 -4.91 11.98
N PRO A 13 11.97 -4.38 11.90
CA PRO A 13 11.49 -3.42 12.89
C PRO A 13 11.32 -4.13 14.24
N LYS A 14 11.89 -3.57 15.31
CA LYS A 14 11.65 -4.05 16.67
C LYS A 14 10.20 -3.72 17.05
N ILE A 15 9.37 -4.75 17.23
CA ILE A 15 7.95 -4.58 17.59
C ILE A 15 7.82 -4.84 19.08
N THR A 16 7.83 -3.78 19.88
CA THR A 16 7.62 -3.90 21.33
C THR A 16 6.12 -3.98 21.66
N PRO A 17 5.72 -4.49 22.83
CA PRO A 17 4.32 -4.43 23.28
C PRO A 17 3.72 -3.03 23.22
N TYR A 18 4.49 -1.99 23.56
CA TYR A 18 4.08 -0.60 23.38
C TYR A 18 3.75 -0.29 21.91
N ARG A 19 4.68 -0.55 20.99
CA ARG A 19 4.53 -0.24 19.56
C ARG A 19 3.36 -1.01 18.93
N LEU A 20 3.22 -2.28 19.29
CA LEU A 20 2.08 -3.09 18.87
C LEU A 20 0.76 -2.52 19.40
N THR A 21 0.73 -2.08 20.66
CA THR A 21 -0.46 -1.46 21.25
C THR A 21 -0.82 -0.16 20.52
N VAL A 22 0.16 0.68 20.19
CA VAL A 22 -0.06 1.91 19.40
C VAL A 22 -0.63 1.58 18.01
N LEU A 23 -0.07 0.59 17.31
CA LEU A 23 -0.58 0.13 16.01
C LEU A 23 -1.99 -0.44 16.12
N ALA A 24 -2.20 -1.42 17.00
CA ALA A 24 -3.47 -2.10 17.21
C ALA A 24 -4.58 -1.12 17.57
N THR A 25 -4.28 -0.11 18.39
CA THR A 25 -5.28 0.87 18.82
C THR A 25 -5.55 1.92 17.76
N THR A 26 -4.54 2.29 16.96
CA THR A 26 -4.74 3.12 15.77
C THR A 26 -5.66 2.43 14.77
N ILE A 27 -5.42 1.15 14.49
CA ILE A 27 -6.24 0.33 13.58
C ILE A 27 -7.65 0.13 14.15
N GLY A 28 -7.75 -0.31 15.41
CA GLY A 28 -9.02 -0.61 16.06
C GLY A 28 -9.93 0.61 16.19
N LEU A 29 -9.41 1.73 16.72
CA LEU A 29 -10.19 2.96 16.87
C LEU A 29 -10.54 3.58 15.53
N GLY A 30 -9.61 3.61 14.57
CA GLY A 30 -9.89 4.13 13.25
C GLY A 30 -10.96 3.32 12.50
N THR A 31 -10.88 1.99 12.56
CA THR A 31 -11.88 1.11 11.94
C THR A 31 -13.24 1.22 12.61
N THR A 32 -13.28 1.23 13.94
CA THR A 32 -14.53 1.43 14.70
C THR A 32 -15.18 2.76 14.35
N LYS A 33 -14.38 3.84 14.24
CA LYS A 33 -14.87 5.15 13.80
C LYS A 33 -15.49 5.10 12.41
N ALA A 34 -14.84 4.44 11.45
CA ALA A 34 -15.35 4.32 10.09
C ALA A 34 -16.69 3.56 10.03
N ILE A 35 -16.81 2.46 10.77
CA ILE A 35 -18.06 1.68 10.87
C ILE A 35 -19.17 2.53 11.50
N LEU A 36 -18.89 3.22 12.60
CA LEU A 36 -19.90 4.05 13.28
C LEU A 36 -20.36 5.24 12.43
N ALA A 37 -19.45 5.84 11.67
CA ALA A 37 -19.80 6.88 10.72
C ALA A 37 -20.69 6.36 9.59
N GLN A 38 -20.47 5.12 9.12
CA GLN A 38 -21.34 4.47 8.13
C GLN A 38 -22.73 4.13 8.69
N MET A 39 -22.82 3.83 9.99
CA MET A 39 -24.10 3.64 10.69
C MET A 39 -24.87 4.96 10.92
N GLY A 40 -24.38 6.09 10.41
CA GLY A 40 -25.02 7.40 10.56
C GLY A 40 -24.86 8.02 11.96
N SER A 41 -24.03 7.43 12.83
CA SER A 41 -23.76 8.01 14.15
C SER A 41 -22.81 9.20 14.01
N THR A 42 -23.24 10.38 14.43
CA THR A 42 -22.42 11.61 14.39
C THR A 42 -21.63 11.85 15.68
N PHE A 43 -22.18 11.46 16.84
CA PHE A 43 -21.59 11.75 18.15
C PHE A 43 -20.46 10.79 18.55
N MET A 44 -20.63 9.49 18.25
CA MET A 44 -19.64 8.47 18.64
C MET A 44 -18.30 8.62 17.91
N PRO A 45 -18.24 8.90 16.59
CA PRO A 45 -16.98 9.13 15.89
C PRO A 45 -16.16 10.29 16.48
N THR A 46 -16.83 11.39 16.83
CA THR A 46 -16.18 12.56 17.46
C THR A 46 -15.62 12.20 18.84
N THR A 47 -16.37 11.44 19.65
CA THR A 47 -15.87 10.97 20.96
C THR A 47 -14.63 10.09 20.82
N LEU A 48 -14.58 9.23 19.80
CA LEU A 48 -13.40 8.42 19.49
C LEU A 48 -12.20 9.26 19.04
N GLU A 49 -12.41 10.37 18.33
CA GLU A 49 -11.34 11.32 18.01
C GLU A 49 -10.72 11.91 19.27
N TRP A 50 -11.55 12.41 20.20
CA TRP A 50 -11.08 12.96 21.48
C TRP A 50 -10.30 11.93 22.31
N LEU A 51 -10.77 10.69 22.36
CA LEU A 51 -10.05 9.59 23.02
C LEU A 51 -8.71 9.30 22.36
N LYS A 52 -8.64 9.31 21.01
CA LYS A 52 -7.40 9.11 20.26
C LYS A 52 -6.39 10.23 20.48
N GLU A 53 -6.84 11.48 20.59
CA GLU A 53 -5.98 12.65 20.87
C GLU A 53 -5.47 12.65 22.30
N SER A 54 -6.36 12.43 23.27
CA SER A 54 -6.02 12.33 24.69
C SER A 54 -5.00 11.22 24.93
N ARG A 55 -5.21 10.04 24.32
CA ARG A 55 -4.30 8.90 24.43
C ARG A 55 -2.90 9.20 23.87
N ARG A 56 -2.80 9.91 22.74
CA ARG A 56 -1.50 10.29 22.16
C ARG A 56 -0.70 11.15 23.12
N PHE A 57 -1.36 12.08 23.82
CA PHE A 57 -0.71 12.93 24.81
C PHE A 57 -0.16 12.12 25.99
N PHE A 58 -0.93 11.16 26.51
CA PHE A 58 -0.51 10.36 27.67
C PHE A 58 0.52 9.27 27.36
N LEU A 59 0.47 8.65 26.17
CA LEU A 59 1.37 7.53 25.85
C LEU A 59 2.69 7.96 25.22
N VAL A 60 2.71 9.06 24.45
CA VAL A 60 3.91 9.47 23.70
C VAL A 60 4.84 10.33 24.57
N SER A 61 4.30 11.13 25.49
CA SER A 61 5.07 12.16 26.20
C SER A 61 6.24 11.66 27.07
N PRO A 62 6.20 10.50 27.74
CA PRO A 62 7.35 10.02 28.54
C PRO A 62 8.32 9.12 27.75
N CYS A 63 7.92 8.63 26.57
CA CYS A 63 8.54 7.47 25.93
C CYS A 63 9.51 7.81 24.79
N ASP A 64 9.49 9.05 24.28
CA ASP A 64 10.43 9.53 23.24
C ASP A 64 11.74 10.07 23.84
N CYS A 65 11.91 10.02 25.17
CA CYS A 65 13.19 10.26 25.82
C CYS A 65 14.10 9.07 25.56
N GLY A 66 14.78 9.06 24.41
CA GLY A 66 15.69 8.01 23.93
C GLY A 66 16.98 7.84 24.76
N GLY A 67 16.88 7.88 26.08
CA GLY A 67 17.94 7.48 27.01
C GLY A 67 17.52 6.22 27.78
N ASP A 68 18.48 5.55 28.40
CA ASP A 68 18.30 4.39 29.30
C ASP A 68 17.39 4.65 30.52
N ASP A 69 16.74 5.82 30.58
CA ASP A 69 15.95 6.31 31.71
C ASP A 69 14.48 5.89 31.66
N SER A 70 14.13 4.84 30.89
CA SER A 70 12.77 4.28 30.98
C SER A 70 12.52 3.79 32.41
N PRO A 71 11.38 4.14 33.05
CA PRO A 71 11.11 3.70 34.41
C PRO A 71 11.14 2.17 34.47
N LYS A 72 11.93 1.60 35.38
CA LYS A 72 12.14 0.13 35.47
C LYS A 72 10.84 -0.67 35.53
N TYR A 73 9.77 -0.11 36.11
CA TYR A 73 8.46 -0.76 36.18
C TYR A 73 7.70 -0.82 34.84
N LEU A 74 8.10 -0.04 33.83
CA LEU A 74 7.56 -0.08 32.45
C LEU A 74 8.48 -0.78 31.45
N ALA A 75 9.67 -1.24 31.88
CA ALA A 75 10.63 -1.91 31.01
C ALA A 75 10.01 -3.08 30.22
N TRP A 76 9.08 -3.82 30.84
CA TRP A 76 8.33 -4.91 30.20
C TRP A 76 7.54 -4.49 28.94
N LEU A 77 7.19 -3.21 28.79
CA LEU A 77 6.44 -2.70 27.65
C LEU A 77 7.36 -2.29 26.47
N PHE A 78 8.63 -2.00 26.74
CA PHE A 78 9.58 -1.42 25.78
C PHE A 78 10.76 -2.33 25.43
N GLU A 79 11.20 -3.17 26.36
CA GLU A 79 12.36 -4.02 26.15
C GLU A 79 12.06 -5.24 25.27
N PRO A 80 10.97 -6.02 25.50
CA PRO A 80 10.74 -7.26 24.77
C PRO A 80 10.46 -6.98 23.29
N ASP A 81 11.14 -7.71 22.40
CA ASP A 81 10.82 -7.74 20.98
C ASP A 81 9.81 -8.85 20.70
N LEU A 82 8.59 -8.49 20.33
CA LEU A 82 7.53 -9.44 19.99
C LEU A 82 7.83 -10.19 18.69
N MET A 83 8.78 -9.71 17.86
CA MET A 83 9.23 -10.48 16.70
C MET A 83 9.83 -11.82 17.11
N ASP A 84 10.48 -11.91 18.28
CA ASP A 84 11.04 -13.15 18.80
C ASP A 84 9.93 -14.18 19.06
N LEU A 85 8.79 -13.74 19.61
CA LEU A 85 7.62 -14.57 19.83
C LEU A 85 6.99 -15.02 18.49
N ILE A 86 6.86 -14.11 17.54
CA ILE A 86 6.31 -14.42 16.20
C ILE A 86 7.19 -15.47 15.50
N TRP A 87 8.51 -15.28 15.50
CA TRP A 87 9.45 -16.24 14.94
C TRP A 87 9.45 -17.58 15.68
N TYR A 88 9.32 -17.57 17.01
CA TYR A 88 9.17 -18.78 17.80
C TYR A 88 7.92 -19.57 17.41
N LEU A 89 6.79 -18.88 17.25
CA LEU A 89 5.54 -19.49 16.79
C LEU A 89 5.66 -20.02 15.36
N LEU A 90 6.26 -19.25 14.44
CA LEU A 90 6.51 -19.66 13.05
C LEU A 90 7.46 -20.88 12.96
N ALA A 91 8.47 -20.93 13.84
CA ALA A 91 9.39 -22.06 13.91
C ALA A 91 8.67 -23.33 14.38
N ILE A 92 7.80 -23.25 15.38
CA ILE A 92 7.03 -24.39 15.86
C ILE A 92 5.98 -24.85 14.84
N THR A 93 5.23 -23.91 14.27
CA THR A 93 4.08 -24.21 13.42
C THR A 93 4.47 -24.55 11.99
N PHE A 94 5.48 -23.90 11.43
CA PHE A 94 5.86 -24.03 10.02
C PHE A 94 7.31 -24.47 9.81
N SER A 95 8.09 -24.75 10.87
CA SER A 95 9.52 -25.08 10.77
C SER A 95 10.37 -24.01 10.05
N ILE A 96 9.91 -22.74 10.06
CA ILE A 96 10.65 -21.63 9.47
C ILE A 96 11.72 -21.17 10.46
N THR A 97 12.99 -21.26 10.08
CA THR A 97 14.12 -20.86 10.93
C THR A 97 14.13 -19.33 11.09
N ARG A 98 14.33 -18.87 12.34
CA ARG A 98 14.48 -17.44 12.65
C ARG A 98 15.69 -16.86 11.89
N PRO A 99 15.54 -15.77 11.13
CA PRO A 99 16.67 -15.09 10.50
C PRO A 99 17.57 -14.45 11.57
N ASP A 100 18.87 -14.37 11.28
CA ASP A 100 19.79 -13.62 12.13
C ASP A 100 19.51 -12.12 11.96
N TYR A 101 18.94 -11.48 12.98
CA TYR A 101 18.69 -10.05 13.01
C TYR A 101 19.07 -9.47 14.37
N SER A 102 19.59 -8.24 14.33
CA SER A 102 19.81 -7.45 15.52
C SER A 102 18.55 -6.63 15.82
N SER A 103 18.02 -6.75 17.04
CA SER A 103 16.95 -5.90 17.56
C SER A 103 17.49 -4.64 18.24
N GLY A 104 18.82 -4.45 18.25
CA GLY A 104 19.45 -3.27 18.83
C GLY A 104 19.11 -2.01 18.04
N GLU A 105 18.44 -1.06 18.67
CA GLU A 105 18.15 0.23 18.07
C GLU A 105 19.42 1.08 18.08
N ARG A 106 19.73 1.72 16.94
CA ARG A 106 20.87 2.64 16.90
C ARG A 106 20.52 3.89 17.69
N VAL A 107 21.39 4.26 18.62
CA VAL A 107 21.36 5.56 19.25
C VAL A 107 21.73 6.59 18.19
N ILE A 108 20.74 7.31 17.66
CA ILE A 108 20.97 8.41 16.73
C ILE A 108 21.49 9.59 17.57
N PRO A 109 22.71 10.08 17.33
CA PRO A 109 23.23 11.21 18.09
C PRO A 109 22.29 12.40 17.93
N TYR A 110 21.90 12.99 19.07
CA TYR A 110 20.99 14.12 19.09
C TYR A 110 21.66 15.32 18.42
N THR A 111 21.28 15.59 17.17
CA THR A 111 21.71 16.78 16.46
C THR A 111 20.62 17.84 16.58
N TRP A 112 21.00 19.08 16.89
CA TRP A 112 20.08 20.21 17.07
C TRP A 112 19.23 20.54 15.81
N ARG A 113 19.50 19.90 14.67
CA ARG A 113 18.75 20.04 13.43
C ARG A 113 18.31 18.67 12.94
N LEU A 114 17.01 18.39 13.00
CA LEU A 114 16.44 17.19 12.38
C LEU A 114 16.66 17.26 10.85
N PRO A 115 17.36 16.28 10.26
CA PRO A 115 17.58 16.25 8.81
C PRO A 115 16.24 16.14 8.06
N ILE A 116 16.15 16.78 6.90
CA ILE A 116 14.97 16.61 6.02
C ILE A 116 15.22 15.35 5.20
N THR A 117 14.73 14.22 5.67
CA THR A 117 14.97 12.92 5.04
C THR A 117 13.91 12.64 3.97
N THR A 118 14.21 11.75 3.02
CA THR A 118 13.25 11.33 1.99
C THR A 118 11.99 10.72 2.62
N TYR A 119 12.15 9.95 3.70
CA TYR A 119 11.05 9.45 4.51
C TYR A 119 10.15 10.58 5.04
N ARG A 120 10.71 11.61 5.66
CA ARG A 120 9.93 12.74 6.19
C ARG A 120 9.19 13.51 5.11
N ILE A 121 9.80 13.67 3.93
CA ILE A 121 9.15 14.26 2.74
C ILE A 121 7.99 13.38 2.29
N LEU A 122 8.16 12.05 2.21
CA LEU A 122 7.10 11.12 1.83
C LEU A 122 5.91 11.17 2.80
N VAL A 123 6.18 11.13 4.10
CA VAL A 123 5.13 11.21 5.13
C VAL A 123 4.40 12.55 5.05
N SER A 124 5.14 13.67 4.98
CA SER A 124 4.55 15.02 4.93
C SER A 124 3.72 15.23 3.66
N SER A 125 4.23 14.83 2.50
CA SER A 125 3.51 14.92 1.22
C SER A 125 2.25 14.06 1.21
N SER A 126 2.30 12.87 1.80
CA SER A 126 1.13 12.00 1.93
C SER A 126 0.07 12.63 2.83
N VAL A 127 0.44 13.11 4.01
CA VAL A 127 -0.48 13.81 4.93
C VAL A 127 -1.14 15.01 4.23
N MET A 128 -0.36 15.81 3.50
CA MET A 128 -0.87 16.94 2.74
C MET A 128 -1.85 16.49 1.64
N ALA A 129 -1.49 15.49 0.83
CA ALA A 129 -2.33 15.00 -0.26
C ALA A 129 -3.68 14.48 0.25
N PHE A 130 -3.66 13.59 1.25
CA PHE A 130 -4.90 13.04 1.83
C PHE A 130 -5.70 14.11 2.58
N GLY A 131 -5.05 15.08 3.24
CA GLY A 131 -5.73 16.22 3.87
C GLY A 131 -6.49 17.07 2.87
N ILE A 132 -5.87 17.39 1.72
CA ILE A 132 -6.52 18.11 0.61
C ILE A 132 -7.67 17.28 0.03
N SER A 133 -7.47 15.97 -0.20
CA SER A 133 -8.55 15.08 -0.68
C SER A 133 -9.74 15.04 0.28
N LYS A 134 -9.49 14.89 1.58
CA LYS A 134 -10.52 14.91 2.62
C LYS A 134 -11.28 16.24 2.63
N ALA A 135 -10.57 17.36 2.61
CA ALA A 135 -11.18 18.69 2.57
C ALA A 135 -12.04 18.85 1.32
N THR A 136 -11.55 18.41 0.17
CA THR A 136 -12.28 18.45 -1.11
C THR A 136 -13.57 17.64 -1.04
N PHE A 137 -13.53 16.40 -0.53
CA PHE A 137 -14.73 15.58 -0.36
C PHE A 137 -15.72 16.19 0.64
N GLY A 138 -15.21 16.80 1.71
CA GLY A 138 -16.03 17.56 2.66
C GLY A 138 -16.76 18.73 2.00
N TYR A 139 -16.05 19.57 1.23
CA TYR A 139 -16.66 20.70 0.52
C TYR A 139 -17.66 20.28 -0.55
N LEU A 140 -17.47 19.11 -1.16
CA LEU A 140 -18.41 18.57 -2.15
C LEU A 140 -19.62 17.88 -1.51
N GLY A 141 -19.72 17.81 -0.18
CA GLY A 141 -20.81 17.14 0.53
C GLY A 141 -20.77 15.61 0.45
N VAL A 142 -19.65 15.01 0.01
CA VAL A 142 -19.50 13.56 -0.14
C VAL A 142 -18.94 12.98 1.16
N SER A 143 -19.77 12.97 2.21
CA SER A 143 -19.37 12.59 3.59
C SER A 143 -18.81 11.17 3.69
N THR A 144 -19.36 10.22 2.94
CA THR A 144 -18.88 8.83 2.91
C THR A 144 -17.46 8.73 2.34
N ALA A 145 -17.18 9.41 1.22
CA ALA A 145 -15.84 9.42 0.62
C ALA A 145 -14.82 10.12 1.53
N ALA A 146 -15.21 11.22 2.19
CA ALA A 146 -14.37 11.91 3.17
C ALA A 146 -14.03 10.99 4.36
N THR A 147 -15.00 10.21 4.84
CA THR A 147 -14.83 9.24 5.93
C THR A 147 -13.88 8.10 5.54
N TRP A 148 -14.04 7.52 4.35
CA TRP A 148 -13.15 6.49 3.85
C TRP A 148 -11.73 6.99 3.61
N THR A 149 -11.58 8.23 3.12
CA THR A 149 -10.28 8.88 2.96
C THR A 149 -9.60 9.08 4.30
N ASP A 150 -10.36 9.51 5.32
CA ASP A 150 -9.87 9.67 6.69
C ASP A 150 -9.44 8.33 7.30
N TRP A 151 -10.20 7.26 7.07
CA TRP A 151 -9.84 5.91 7.52
C TRP A 151 -8.59 5.39 6.81
N ALA A 152 -8.52 5.50 5.48
CA ALA A 152 -7.38 5.03 4.70
C ALA A 152 -6.08 5.74 5.10
N LEU A 153 -6.11 7.06 5.26
CA LEU A 153 -4.96 7.82 5.77
C LEU A 153 -4.67 7.43 7.23
N GLY A 154 -5.68 7.54 8.08
CA GLY A 154 -5.55 7.49 9.53
C GLY A 154 -5.34 6.09 10.11
N VAL A 155 -5.56 5.04 9.32
CA VAL A 155 -5.31 3.64 9.68
C VAL A 155 -4.24 3.03 8.79
N VAL A 156 -4.50 2.91 7.49
CA VAL A 156 -3.64 2.14 6.59
C VAL A 156 -2.31 2.86 6.36
N ALA A 157 -2.36 4.09 5.87
CA ALA A 157 -1.15 4.84 5.52
C ALA A 157 -0.29 5.15 6.75
N THR A 158 -0.90 5.60 7.85
CA THR A 158 -0.18 5.86 9.11
C THR A 158 0.44 4.60 9.71
N SER A 159 -0.23 3.45 9.67
CA SER A 159 0.37 2.17 10.14
C SER A 159 1.56 1.77 9.27
N LEU A 160 1.44 1.90 7.94
CA LEU A 160 2.55 1.63 7.02
C LEU A 160 3.73 2.58 7.27
N PHE A 161 3.48 3.88 7.38
CA PHE A 161 4.53 4.86 7.67
C PHE A 161 5.14 4.66 9.05
N TYR A 162 4.34 4.25 10.04
CA TYR A 162 4.85 3.90 11.35
C TYR A 162 5.81 2.72 11.27
N CYS A 163 5.41 1.61 10.62
CA CYS A 163 6.27 0.45 10.40
C CYS A 163 7.55 0.82 9.62
N LEU A 164 7.44 1.66 8.59
CA LEU A 164 8.60 2.18 7.85
C LEU A 164 9.49 3.07 8.74
N GLY A 165 8.90 3.86 9.63
CA GLY A 165 9.64 4.68 10.60
C GLY A 165 10.40 3.85 11.63
N LEU A 166 9.86 2.69 12.02
CA LEU A 166 10.60 1.74 12.86
C LEU A 166 11.86 1.19 12.18
N CYS A 167 11.90 1.22 10.85
CA CYS A 167 13.09 0.87 10.09
C CYS A 167 14.15 1.99 10.10
N GLU A 168 13.81 3.24 10.44
CA GLU A 168 14.75 4.38 10.48
C GLU A 168 15.88 4.13 11.50
N THR A 169 15.55 3.50 12.63
CA THR A 169 16.50 3.25 13.72
C THR A 169 17.34 1.99 13.54
N ASN A 170 16.90 1.04 12.70
CA ASN A 170 17.55 -0.28 12.57
C ASN A 170 18.14 -0.56 11.18
N SER A 171 17.75 0.19 10.13
CA SER A 171 18.12 -0.16 8.76
C SER A 171 19.49 0.36 8.33
N SER A 172 20.42 -0.56 8.04
CA SER A 172 21.57 -0.31 7.17
C SER A 172 21.22 -0.37 5.68
N VAL A 173 20.04 -0.87 5.33
CA VAL A 173 19.68 -1.23 3.95
C VAL A 173 19.30 -0.01 3.10
N TYR A 174 18.74 1.05 3.72
CA TYR A 174 18.31 2.27 3.03
C TYR A 174 18.79 3.57 3.69
N PRO A 175 20.11 3.77 3.85
CA PRO A 175 20.64 4.97 4.48
C PRO A 175 20.32 6.23 3.68
N SER A 176 20.19 6.14 2.36
CA SER A 176 19.78 7.27 1.52
C SER A 176 18.35 7.75 1.78
N PHE A 177 17.46 6.86 2.22
CA PHE A 177 16.05 7.18 2.47
C PHE A 177 15.85 7.83 3.85
N PHE A 178 16.60 7.36 4.84
CA PHE A 178 16.45 7.71 6.26
C PHE A 178 17.51 8.68 6.80
N VAL A 179 18.76 8.61 6.32
CA VAL A 179 19.88 9.38 6.90
C VAL A 179 20.24 10.59 6.04
N HIS A 180 20.11 10.46 4.72
CA HIS A 180 20.63 11.48 3.82
C HIS A 180 19.74 12.74 3.83
N ASP A 181 20.33 13.85 4.30
CA ASP A 181 19.67 15.14 4.34
C ASP A 181 19.41 15.64 2.91
N GLN A 182 18.14 15.77 2.56
CA GLN A 182 17.69 16.16 1.22
C GLN A 182 17.73 17.68 1.02
N ARG A 183 18.05 18.47 2.05
CA ARG A 183 18.12 19.95 1.97
C ARG A 183 18.94 20.47 0.78
N PRO A 184 20.15 19.96 0.47
CA PRO A 184 20.92 20.44 -0.67
C PRO A 184 20.20 20.17 -2.00
N TYR A 185 19.54 19.02 -2.13
CA TYR A 185 18.80 18.65 -3.33
C TYR A 185 17.53 19.45 -3.51
N LEU A 186 16.81 19.78 -2.43
CA LEU A 186 15.62 20.62 -2.47
C LEU A 186 15.91 22.07 -2.89
N SER A 187 17.10 22.58 -2.56
CA SER A 187 17.53 23.91 -3.02
C SER A 187 17.82 23.97 -4.52
N SER A 188 18.00 22.82 -5.18
CA SER A 188 18.17 22.77 -6.63
C SER A 188 16.82 22.95 -7.32
N VAL A 189 16.70 24.05 -8.07
CA VAL A 189 15.50 24.43 -8.84
C VAL A 189 14.94 23.25 -9.65
N ARG A 190 15.82 22.43 -10.24
CA ARG A 190 15.43 21.27 -11.06
C ARG A 190 14.68 20.20 -10.26
N THR A 191 15.13 19.91 -9.04
CA THR A 191 14.54 18.90 -8.16
C THR A 191 13.20 19.41 -7.61
N ALA A 192 13.14 20.69 -7.21
CA ALA A 192 11.90 21.33 -6.80
C ALA A 192 10.84 21.31 -7.91
N THR A 193 11.23 21.56 -9.17
CA THR A 193 10.34 21.46 -10.33
C THR A 193 9.85 20.03 -10.55
N LEU A 194 10.69 19.00 -10.38
CA LEU A 194 10.28 17.60 -10.51
C LEU A 194 9.29 17.18 -9.42
N TYR A 195 9.53 17.54 -8.16
CA TYR A 195 8.58 17.26 -7.07
C TYR A 195 7.26 18.00 -7.27
N THR A 196 7.32 19.28 -7.64
CA THR A 196 6.13 20.08 -7.95
C THR A 196 5.35 19.47 -9.12
N GLY A 197 6.03 19.04 -10.18
CA GLY A 197 5.42 18.34 -11.32
C GLY A 197 4.77 17.02 -10.92
N GLY A 198 5.41 16.23 -10.06
CA GLY A 198 4.83 14.99 -9.53
C GLY A 198 3.59 15.23 -8.67
N ILE A 199 3.62 16.23 -7.78
CA ILE A 199 2.47 16.63 -6.96
C ILE A 199 1.33 17.15 -7.84
N ALA A 200 1.64 17.99 -8.83
CA ALA A 200 0.66 18.51 -9.77
C ALA A 200 0.02 17.38 -10.59
N GLY A 201 0.84 16.46 -11.11
CA GLY A 201 0.37 15.28 -11.84
C GLY A 201 -0.52 14.37 -10.98
N SER A 202 -0.13 14.10 -9.74
CA SER A 202 -0.93 13.33 -8.78
C SER A 202 -2.25 14.03 -8.46
N THR A 203 -2.22 15.35 -8.26
CA THR A 203 -3.42 16.15 -7.99
C THR A 203 -4.37 16.12 -9.19
N LEU A 204 -3.86 16.34 -10.41
CA LEU A 204 -4.63 16.27 -11.64
C LEU A 204 -5.25 14.89 -11.86
N TRP A 205 -4.51 13.82 -11.54
CA TRP A 205 -5.01 12.44 -11.60
C TRP A 205 -6.19 12.22 -10.64
N VAL A 206 -6.06 12.66 -9.39
CA VAL A 206 -7.15 12.57 -8.39
C VAL A 206 -8.36 13.39 -8.82
N LEU A 207 -8.16 14.61 -9.33
CA LEU A 207 -9.24 15.46 -9.83
C LEU A 207 -9.96 14.84 -11.04
N TYR A 208 -9.20 14.22 -11.95
CA TYR A 208 -9.74 13.50 -13.10
C TYR A 208 -10.67 12.36 -12.66
N TRP A 209 -10.21 11.51 -11.75
CA TRP A 209 -11.02 10.40 -11.22
C TRP A 209 -12.20 10.87 -10.39
N THR A 210 -12.04 11.95 -9.62
CA THR A 210 -13.16 12.57 -8.89
C THR A 210 -14.24 13.05 -9.84
N ASN A 211 -13.86 13.64 -10.99
CA ASN A 211 -14.81 14.09 -12.00
C ASN A 211 -15.53 12.92 -12.69
N ILE A 212 -14.81 11.83 -12.99
CA ILE A 212 -15.42 10.59 -13.50
C ILE A 212 -16.42 10.04 -12.49
N LEU A 213 -16.00 9.87 -11.24
CA LEU A 213 -16.85 9.39 -10.16
C LEU A 213 -18.10 10.26 -9.99
N ARG A 214 -17.94 11.59 -10.02
CA ARG A 214 -19.07 12.53 -9.95
C ARG A 214 -20.05 12.39 -11.12
N ARG A 215 -19.60 11.98 -12.31
CA ARG A 215 -20.48 11.75 -13.46
C ARG A 215 -21.23 10.41 -13.37
N ILE A 216 -20.61 9.39 -12.77
CA ILE A 216 -21.18 8.05 -12.64
C ILE A 216 -22.12 7.97 -11.42
N TRP A 217 -21.77 8.61 -10.31
CA TRP A 217 -22.47 8.52 -9.02
C TRP A 217 -23.96 8.93 -9.04
N PRO A 218 -24.39 9.99 -9.76
CA PRO A 218 -25.80 10.37 -9.80
C PRO A 218 -26.70 9.26 -10.34
N TYR A 219 -26.19 8.44 -11.28
CA TYR A 219 -26.93 7.31 -11.82
C TYR A 219 -27.15 6.19 -10.79
N SER A 220 -26.23 6.04 -9.82
CA SER A 220 -26.32 5.03 -8.75
C SER A 220 -27.25 5.47 -7.61
N THR A 221 -27.42 6.78 -7.39
CA THR A 221 -28.16 7.34 -6.24
C THR A 221 -29.56 7.83 -6.56
N THR A 222 -29.95 7.91 -7.84
CA THR A 222 -31.37 7.95 -8.18
C THR A 222 -32.02 6.71 -7.60
N SER A 223 -32.71 6.90 -6.46
CA SER A 223 -33.50 5.87 -5.78
C SER A 223 -34.21 5.08 -6.87
N PRO A 224 -33.98 3.76 -6.98
CA PRO A 224 -34.66 2.96 -7.97
C PRO A 224 -36.14 3.30 -7.86
N SER A 225 -36.70 3.80 -8.96
CA SER A 225 -38.14 4.01 -9.07
C SER A 225 -38.79 2.75 -8.53
N LYS A 226 -39.67 2.91 -7.53
CA LYS A 226 -40.38 1.86 -6.79
C LYS A 226 -40.34 0.54 -7.59
N PRO A 227 -39.51 -0.44 -7.19
CA PRO A 227 -39.17 -1.58 -8.05
C PRO A 227 -40.44 -2.20 -8.59
N ASP A 228 -40.45 -2.56 -9.88
CA ASP A 228 -41.61 -3.22 -10.46
C ASP A 228 -41.88 -4.47 -9.61
N SER A 229 -43.06 -4.53 -9.02
CA SER A 229 -43.46 -5.54 -8.01
C SER A 229 -43.25 -6.99 -8.47
N ARG A 230 -43.03 -7.20 -9.76
CA ARG A 230 -42.84 -8.51 -10.37
C ARG A 230 -41.43 -9.07 -10.15
N HIS A 231 -40.37 -8.26 -10.07
CA HIS A 231 -38.99 -8.77 -10.00
C HIS A 231 -38.02 -7.92 -9.13
N PRO A 232 -38.33 -7.63 -7.85
CA PRO A 232 -37.52 -6.76 -7.00
C PRO A 232 -36.08 -7.27 -6.78
N ILE A 233 -35.89 -8.59 -6.75
CA ILE A 233 -34.61 -9.23 -6.41
C ILE A 233 -33.58 -9.08 -7.54
N ILE A 234 -33.99 -9.17 -8.81
CA ILE A 234 -33.05 -9.06 -9.94
C ILE A 234 -32.55 -7.63 -10.11
N GLU A 235 -33.45 -6.65 -10.04
CA GLU A 235 -33.07 -5.24 -10.17
C GLU A 235 -32.13 -4.82 -9.04
N GLU A 236 -32.38 -5.30 -7.82
CA GLU A 236 -31.49 -5.09 -6.67
C GLU A 236 -30.13 -5.77 -6.87
N ALA A 237 -30.11 -7.04 -7.32
CA ALA A 237 -28.87 -7.77 -7.58
C ALA A 237 -28.03 -7.14 -8.71
N VAL A 238 -28.66 -6.71 -9.80
CA VAL A 238 -27.97 -6.05 -10.93
C VAL A 238 -27.44 -4.68 -10.52
N SER A 239 -28.23 -3.90 -9.77
CA SER A 239 -27.80 -2.61 -9.22
C SER A 239 -26.61 -2.78 -8.27
N GLN A 240 -26.67 -3.78 -7.37
CA GLN A 240 -25.59 -4.13 -6.46
C GLN A 240 -24.33 -4.54 -7.22
N ALA A 241 -24.45 -5.42 -8.22
CA ALA A 241 -23.33 -5.89 -9.04
C ALA A 241 -22.69 -4.75 -9.83
N PHE A 242 -23.50 -3.84 -10.40
CA PHE A 242 -22.99 -2.65 -11.09
C PHE A 242 -22.24 -1.73 -10.14
N ASN A 243 -22.76 -1.50 -8.93
CA ASN A 243 -22.07 -0.70 -7.91
C ASN A 243 -20.74 -1.34 -7.48
N CYS A 244 -20.69 -2.66 -7.29
CA CYS A 244 -19.46 -3.40 -7.04
C CYS A 244 -18.45 -3.22 -8.18
N PHE A 245 -18.89 -3.38 -9.43
CA PHE A 245 -18.05 -3.20 -10.62
C PHE A 245 -17.46 -1.78 -10.74
N ILE A 246 -18.24 -0.74 -10.45
CA ILE A 246 -17.76 0.64 -10.44
C ILE A 246 -16.71 0.85 -9.33
N ILE A 247 -16.96 0.30 -8.13
CA ILE A 247 -15.99 0.37 -7.02
C ILE A 247 -14.68 -0.34 -7.42
N GLU A 248 -14.77 -1.49 -8.08
CA GLU A 248 -13.60 -2.22 -8.58
C GLU A 248 -12.77 -1.39 -9.57
N PHE A 249 -13.41 -0.75 -10.54
CA PHE A 249 -12.72 0.15 -11.49
C PHE A 249 -12.01 1.32 -10.79
N VAL A 250 -12.60 1.85 -9.72
CA VAL A 250 -11.99 2.91 -8.91
C VAL A 250 -10.78 2.40 -8.14
N VAL A 251 -10.87 1.20 -7.54
CA VAL A 251 -9.71 0.59 -6.86
C VAL A 251 -8.57 0.33 -7.84
N LEU A 252 -8.87 -0.15 -9.05
CA LEU A 252 -7.87 -0.34 -10.10
C LEU A 252 -7.22 0.97 -10.54
N ALA A 253 -8.01 2.02 -10.72
CA ALA A 253 -7.51 3.34 -11.04
C ALA A 253 -6.55 3.90 -9.98
N ILE A 254 -6.87 3.69 -8.69
CA ILE A 254 -5.99 4.05 -7.58
C ILE A 254 -4.70 3.22 -7.63
N ALA A 255 -4.80 1.90 -7.84
CA ALA A 255 -3.64 1.02 -7.95
C ALA A 255 -2.70 1.42 -9.11
N PHE A 256 -3.26 1.77 -10.28
CA PHE A 256 -2.47 2.31 -11.40
C PHE A 256 -1.83 3.65 -11.06
N GLY A 257 -2.52 4.54 -10.36
CA GLY A 257 -1.97 5.80 -9.87
C GLY A 257 -0.77 5.58 -8.93
N VAL A 258 -0.89 4.66 -7.97
CA VAL A 258 0.20 4.30 -7.05
C VAL A 258 1.38 3.69 -7.80
N ALA A 259 1.13 2.78 -8.74
CA ALA A 259 2.18 2.18 -9.57
C ALA A 259 2.89 3.24 -10.43
N GLY A 260 2.13 4.18 -11.02
CA GLY A 260 2.68 5.32 -11.77
C GLY A 260 3.55 6.22 -10.89
N LEU A 261 3.10 6.52 -9.67
CA LEU A 261 3.85 7.32 -8.71
C LEU A 261 5.15 6.62 -8.29
N ALA A 262 5.13 5.30 -8.10
CA ALA A 262 6.33 4.50 -7.84
C ALA A 262 7.32 4.53 -9.03
N VAL A 263 6.81 4.51 -10.27
CA VAL A 263 7.64 4.66 -11.48
C VAL A 263 8.25 6.06 -11.57
N ILE A 264 7.49 7.11 -11.28
CA ILE A 264 8.01 8.49 -11.25
C ILE A 264 9.07 8.64 -10.16
N LEU A 265 8.82 8.12 -8.97
CA LEU A 265 9.78 8.11 -7.87
C LEU A 265 11.08 7.39 -8.28
N ARG A 266 10.95 6.25 -8.98
CA ARG A 266 12.09 5.55 -9.57
C ARG A 266 12.86 6.42 -10.57
N LEU A 267 12.17 7.12 -11.47
CA LEU A 267 12.82 8.00 -12.45
C LEU A 267 13.53 9.16 -11.76
N VAL A 268 12.95 9.73 -10.70
CA VAL A 268 13.58 10.76 -9.87
C VAL A 268 14.83 10.20 -9.21
N VAL A 269 14.78 9.02 -8.58
CA VAL A 269 15.96 8.41 -7.96
C VAL A 269 17.04 8.11 -9.00
N ILE A 270 16.69 7.62 -10.20
CA ILE A 270 17.65 7.41 -11.29
C ILE A 270 18.24 8.74 -11.78
N SER A 271 17.44 9.81 -11.85
CA SER A 271 17.90 11.14 -12.24
C SER A 271 18.86 11.74 -11.20
N VAL A 272 18.55 11.57 -9.92
CA VAL A 272 19.36 12.07 -8.79
C VAL A 272 20.64 11.25 -8.60
N SER A 273 20.57 9.93 -8.75
CA SER A 273 21.77 9.05 -8.75
C SER A 273 22.55 9.09 -10.07
N GLY A 274 21.95 9.66 -11.11
CA GLY A 274 22.42 9.70 -12.49
C GLY A 274 23.35 10.86 -12.83
N THR A 275 23.97 11.52 -11.84
CA THR A 275 25.17 12.34 -12.12
C THR A 275 26.23 11.52 -12.85
N GLY A 276 26.29 10.20 -12.66
CA GLY A 276 27.16 9.31 -13.43
C GLY A 276 26.77 9.09 -14.90
N LEU A 277 25.50 8.88 -15.23
CA LEU A 277 25.06 8.64 -16.62
C LEU A 277 25.14 9.92 -17.45
N PHE A 278 24.81 11.07 -16.85
CA PHE A 278 24.98 12.36 -17.50
C PHE A 278 26.47 12.70 -17.67
N ASN A 279 27.34 12.37 -16.71
CA ASN A 279 28.79 12.50 -16.86
C ASN A 279 29.38 11.51 -17.88
N ALA A 280 28.80 10.33 -18.07
CA ALA A 280 29.21 9.38 -19.11
C ALA A 280 28.80 9.85 -20.51
N ILE A 281 27.57 10.37 -20.66
CA ILE A 281 27.10 10.97 -21.92
C ILE A 281 27.87 12.28 -22.20
N ARG A 282 28.06 13.13 -21.19
CA ARG A 282 28.88 14.35 -21.28
C ARG A 282 30.33 14.00 -21.58
N GLY A 283 30.92 12.98 -20.97
CA GLY A 283 32.27 12.51 -21.26
C GLY A 283 32.41 11.97 -22.68
N ARG A 284 31.38 11.32 -23.24
CA ARG A 284 31.40 10.85 -24.63
C ARG A 284 31.25 11.97 -25.64
N ILE A 285 30.40 12.97 -25.36
CA ILE A 285 30.14 14.11 -26.24
C ILE A 285 31.23 15.18 -26.13
N PHE A 286 31.68 15.51 -24.91
CA PHE A 286 32.77 16.48 -24.69
C PHE A 286 34.15 15.86 -24.86
N GLY A 287 34.35 14.57 -24.60
CA GLY A 287 35.62 13.89 -24.85
C GLY A 287 35.97 13.80 -26.34
N THR A 288 34.97 13.91 -27.23
CA THR A 288 35.19 14.03 -28.67
C THR A 288 35.35 15.47 -29.16
N LEU A 289 34.89 16.48 -28.40
CA LEU A 289 34.88 17.88 -28.84
C LEU A 289 35.88 18.80 -28.12
N LEU A 290 36.27 18.51 -26.88
CA LEU A 290 37.25 19.29 -26.10
C LEU A 290 38.11 18.39 -25.19
N PRO A 291 39.27 17.91 -25.66
CA PRO A 291 40.17 17.04 -24.89
C PRO A 291 40.81 17.73 -23.66
N SER A 292 40.83 19.06 -23.61
CA SER A 292 41.71 19.80 -22.68
C SER A 292 41.17 20.02 -21.26
N PHE A 293 40.00 19.47 -20.90
CA PHE A 293 39.40 19.63 -19.56
C PHE A 293 39.30 18.32 -18.76
N SER A 294 40.08 17.29 -19.13
CA SER A 294 40.21 16.05 -18.37
C SER A 294 41.18 16.22 -17.19
N GLY A 295 40.75 16.96 -16.17
CA GLY A 295 41.40 16.90 -14.86
C GLY A 295 40.97 15.62 -14.15
N ASP A 296 41.89 14.68 -13.99
CA ASP A 296 41.71 13.41 -13.27
C ASP A 296 41.31 13.66 -11.81
N GLN A 297 40.01 13.75 -11.55
CA GLN A 297 39.49 13.51 -10.21
C GLN A 297 38.88 12.11 -10.16
N PRO A 298 39.39 11.21 -9.29
CA PRO A 298 38.80 9.90 -9.11
C PRO A 298 37.34 10.08 -8.65
N SER A 299 36.42 9.58 -9.45
CA SER A 299 35.00 9.56 -9.14
C SER A 299 34.76 8.66 -7.91
N LEU A 300 34.69 9.30 -6.74
CA LEU A 300 34.51 8.68 -5.43
C LEU A 300 33.15 8.00 -5.19
N PHE A 301 32.38 7.71 -6.24
CA PHE A 301 31.11 6.98 -6.09
C PHE A 301 31.29 5.50 -6.42
N PRO A 302 31.15 4.59 -5.43
CA PRO A 302 31.33 3.18 -5.66
C PRO A 302 30.25 2.64 -6.61
N ALA A 303 30.66 2.20 -7.80
CA ALA A 303 29.81 1.59 -8.83
C ALA A 303 29.02 0.36 -8.36
N PHE A 304 29.38 -0.21 -7.19
CA PHE A 304 28.80 -1.44 -6.66
C PHE A 304 27.37 -1.28 -6.13
N MET A 305 27.03 -0.12 -5.53
CA MET A 305 25.71 0.13 -4.92
C MET A 305 24.58 0.24 -5.96
N GLN A 306 24.89 0.63 -7.20
CA GLN A 306 23.88 0.92 -8.21
C GLN A 306 23.22 -0.34 -8.78
N SER A 307 23.95 -1.45 -8.90
CA SER A 307 23.43 -2.67 -9.54
C SER A 307 22.39 -3.41 -8.69
N ARG A 308 22.61 -3.45 -7.36
CA ARG A 308 21.73 -4.13 -6.41
C ARG A 308 20.40 -3.40 -6.28
N TYR A 309 20.45 -2.07 -6.17
CA TYR A 309 19.27 -1.21 -6.08
C TYR A 309 18.38 -1.30 -7.34
N VAL A 310 18.99 -1.27 -8.53
CA VAL A 310 18.25 -1.42 -9.79
C VAL A 310 17.57 -2.78 -9.89
N ARG A 311 18.22 -3.85 -9.40
CA ARG A 311 17.64 -5.20 -9.36
C ARG A 311 16.43 -5.27 -8.43
N TRP A 312 16.56 -4.76 -7.20
CA TRP A 312 15.46 -4.72 -6.23
C TRP A 312 14.26 -3.92 -6.73
N ILE A 313 14.49 -2.73 -7.28
CA ILE A 313 13.41 -1.93 -7.87
C ILE A 313 12.76 -2.65 -9.04
N LYS A 314 13.55 -3.25 -9.94
CA LYS A 314 13.01 -3.98 -11.09
C LYS A 314 12.09 -5.09 -10.61
N THR A 315 12.45 -5.80 -9.54
CA THR A 315 11.59 -6.86 -9.05
C THR A 315 10.40 -6.36 -8.25
N PHE A 316 10.57 -5.32 -7.43
CA PHE A 316 9.44 -4.67 -6.75
C PHE A 316 8.41 -4.17 -7.76
N LEU A 317 8.86 -3.55 -8.86
CA LEU A 317 7.97 -3.10 -9.94
C LEU A 317 7.27 -4.29 -10.61
N ARG A 318 7.96 -5.40 -10.88
CA ARG A 318 7.33 -6.62 -11.41
C ARG A 318 6.29 -7.17 -10.45
N LEU A 319 6.60 -7.20 -9.15
CA LEU A 319 5.67 -7.64 -8.12
C LEU A 319 4.43 -6.74 -8.08
N CYS A 320 4.60 -5.40 -8.12
CA CYS A 320 3.47 -4.48 -8.18
C CYS A 320 2.62 -4.69 -9.44
N ILE A 321 3.24 -4.83 -10.61
CA ILE A 321 2.51 -5.09 -11.87
C ILE A 321 1.76 -6.42 -11.78
N HIS A 322 2.40 -7.47 -11.26
CA HIS A 322 1.81 -8.78 -11.07
C HIS A 322 0.60 -8.72 -10.12
N VAL A 323 0.78 -8.11 -8.96
CA VAL A 323 -0.26 -7.92 -7.95
C VAL A 323 -1.43 -7.14 -8.52
N THR A 324 -1.17 -6.04 -9.23
CA THR A 324 -2.23 -5.24 -9.87
C THR A 324 -2.98 -6.04 -10.93
N LEU A 325 -2.26 -6.76 -11.81
CA LEU A 325 -2.89 -7.54 -12.89
C LEU A 325 -3.75 -8.68 -12.34
N HIS A 326 -3.25 -9.41 -11.34
CA HIS A 326 -4.02 -10.48 -10.69
C HIS A 326 -5.20 -9.93 -9.89
N PHE A 327 -5.04 -8.78 -9.25
CA PHE A 327 -6.16 -8.10 -8.58
C PHE A 327 -7.23 -7.69 -9.62
N CYS A 328 -6.85 -7.13 -10.78
CA CYS A 328 -7.79 -6.84 -11.88
C CYS A 328 -8.53 -8.10 -12.35
N ALA A 329 -7.80 -9.20 -12.55
CA ALA A 329 -8.37 -10.46 -13.02
C ALA A 329 -9.34 -11.04 -11.99
N PHE A 330 -8.97 -10.98 -10.71
CA PHE A 330 -9.79 -11.43 -9.59
C PHE A 330 -11.09 -10.62 -9.51
N THR A 331 -11.01 -9.29 -9.54
CA THR A 331 -12.20 -8.43 -9.48
C THR A 331 -13.13 -8.67 -10.68
N ALA A 332 -12.58 -8.75 -11.89
CA ALA A 332 -13.39 -9.01 -13.08
C ALA A 332 -14.08 -10.38 -13.02
N CYS A 333 -13.37 -11.41 -12.57
CA CYS A 333 -13.93 -12.75 -12.42
C CYS A 333 -14.99 -12.80 -11.30
N LEU A 334 -14.72 -12.19 -10.15
CA LEU A 334 -15.67 -12.08 -9.03
C LEU A 334 -16.97 -11.36 -9.44
N SER A 335 -16.89 -10.27 -10.19
CA SER A 335 -18.05 -9.56 -10.75
C SER A 335 -18.90 -10.47 -11.64
N ILE A 336 -18.27 -11.28 -12.51
CA ILE A 336 -18.97 -12.26 -13.34
C ILE A 336 -19.58 -13.37 -12.48
N SER A 337 -18.84 -13.89 -11.48
CA SER A 337 -19.31 -14.90 -10.51
C SER A 337 -20.58 -14.43 -9.80
N VAL A 338 -20.62 -13.18 -9.32
CA VAL A 338 -21.78 -12.58 -8.66
C VAL A 338 -22.96 -12.47 -9.61
N LEU A 339 -22.74 -12.00 -10.85
CA LEU A 339 -23.80 -11.86 -11.84
C LEU A 339 -24.42 -13.21 -12.22
N VAL A 340 -23.58 -14.22 -12.47
CA VAL A 340 -24.05 -15.59 -12.77
C VAL A 340 -24.78 -16.17 -11.56
N THR A 341 -24.27 -15.98 -10.34
CA THR A 341 -24.94 -16.42 -9.11
C THR A 341 -26.32 -15.77 -8.98
N GLY A 342 -26.45 -14.49 -9.29
CA GLY A 342 -27.72 -13.77 -9.33
C GLY A 342 -28.74 -14.40 -10.30
N ILE A 343 -28.29 -14.77 -11.50
CA ILE A 343 -29.11 -15.50 -12.49
C ILE A 343 -29.55 -16.85 -11.93
N VAL A 344 -28.64 -17.61 -11.32
CA VAL A 344 -28.97 -18.91 -10.70
C VAL A 344 -30.02 -18.76 -9.60
N THR A 345 -29.84 -17.80 -8.70
CA THR A 345 -30.80 -17.54 -7.62
C THR A 345 -32.17 -17.15 -8.16
N PHE A 346 -32.22 -16.35 -9.23
CA PHE A 346 -33.47 -15.99 -9.89
C PHE A 346 -34.18 -17.19 -10.52
N LEU A 347 -33.44 -18.04 -11.23
CA LEU A 347 -33.99 -19.26 -11.82
C LEU A 347 -34.55 -20.18 -10.73
N TYR A 348 -33.83 -20.33 -9.62
CA TYR A 348 -34.27 -21.14 -8.49
C TYR A 348 -35.54 -20.60 -7.82
N ASP A 349 -35.62 -19.28 -7.61
CA ASP A 349 -36.80 -18.63 -7.02
C ASP A 349 -38.01 -18.75 -7.96
N THR A 350 -37.82 -18.57 -9.27
CA THR A 350 -38.85 -18.76 -10.29
C THR A 350 -39.38 -20.20 -10.32
N ILE A 351 -38.49 -21.18 -10.15
CA ILE A 351 -38.85 -22.60 -10.07
C ILE A 351 -39.71 -22.88 -8.83
N ASN A 352 -39.37 -22.31 -7.68
CA ASN A 352 -40.09 -22.55 -6.43
C ASN A 352 -41.45 -21.85 -6.37
N GLY A 353 -41.62 -20.74 -7.12
CA GLY A 353 -42.86 -19.95 -7.13
C GLY A 353 -43.94 -20.43 -8.10
N VAL A 354 -43.69 -21.47 -8.92
CA VAL A 354 -44.60 -21.88 -9.99
C VAL A 354 -45.08 -23.33 -9.82
N ASP A 355 -46.39 -23.53 -9.69
CA ASP A 355 -47.02 -24.86 -9.55
C ASP A 355 -47.01 -25.70 -10.84
N SER A 356 -46.63 -25.10 -11.98
CA SER A 356 -46.63 -25.78 -13.28
C SER A 356 -45.36 -26.58 -13.51
N VAL A 357 -45.51 -27.91 -13.58
CA VAL A 357 -44.43 -28.87 -13.90
C VAL A 357 -43.71 -28.51 -15.21
N LEU A 358 -44.42 -28.00 -16.21
CA LEU A 358 -43.84 -27.64 -17.51
C LEU A 358 -42.88 -26.44 -17.40
N ILE A 359 -43.22 -25.47 -16.54
CA ILE A 359 -42.39 -24.31 -16.24
C ILE A 359 -41.19 -24.72 -15.38
N MET A 360 -41.41 -25.60 -14.40
CA MET A 360 -40.35 -26.19 -13.58
C MET A 360 -39.28 -26.90 -14.43
N VAL A 361 -39.70 -27.70 -15.41
CA VAL A 361 -38.77 -28.39 -16.34
C VAL A 361 -38.07 -27.38 -17.27
N GLY A 362 -38.82 -26.40 -17.79
CA GLY A 362 -38.27 -25.37 -18.68
C GLY A 362 -37.16 -24.52 -18.05
N PHE A 363 -37.30 -24.16 -16.77
CA PHE A 363 -36.29 -23.39 -16.04
C PHE A 363 -35.26 -24.26 -15.30
N GLY A 364 -35.59 -25.50 -14.96
CA GLY A 364 -34.66 -26.43 -14.30
C GLY A 364 -33.48 -26.85 -15.20
N ILE A 365 -33.73 -27.07 -16.50
CA ILE A 365 -32.68 -27.44 -17.46
C ILE A 365 -31.58 -26.38 -17.58
N PRO A 366 -31.86 -25.07 -17.73
CA PRO A 366 -30.82 -24.02 -17.75
C PRO A 366 -30.21 -23.69 -16.38
N ALA A 367 -30.90 -24.01 -15.27
CA ALA A 367 -30.35 -23.77 -13.93
C ALA A 367 -29.12 -24.66 -13.62
N ILE A 368 -29.08 -25.89 -14.15
CA ILE A 368 -27.96 -26.83 -13.99
C ILE A 368 -26.64 -26.29 -14.60
N PRO A 369 -26.57 -25.93 -15.90
CA PRO A 369 -25.34 -25.40 -16.48
C PRO A 369 -24.97 -24.03 -15.91
N ALA A 370 -25.94 -23.20 -15.51
CA ALA A 370 -25.65 -21.92 -14.86
C ALA A 370 -25.02 -22.11 -13.46
N SER A 371 -25.49 -23.10 -12.69
CA SER A 371 -24.90 -23.46 -11.39
C SER A 371 -23.49 -24.03 -11.54
N LEU A 372 -23.28 -24.86 -12.57
CA LEU A 372 -21.94 -25.39 -12.89
C LEU A 372 -20.99 -24.26 -13.30
N LEU A 373 -21.47 -23.30 -14.11
CA LEU A 373 -20.69 -22.13 -14.50
C LEU A 373 -20.30 -21.28 -13.28
N ALA A 374 -21.24 -21.03 -12.36
CA ALA A 374 -20.94 -20.32 -11.12
C ALA A 374 -19.85 -21.04 -10.31
N LEU A 375 -19.94 -22.36 -10.15
CA LEU A 375 -18.93 -23.15 -9.46
C LEU A 375 -17.54 -23.05 -10.12
N VAL A 376 -17.48 -23.14 -11.45
CA VAL A 376 -16.21 -22.99 -12.21
C VAL A 376 -15.61 -21.60 -12.02
N LEU A 377 -16.44 -20.56 -12.02
CA LEU A 377 -15.98 -19.19 -11.79
C LEU A 377 -15.44 -19.01 -10.36
N TYR A 378 -16.10 -19.53 -9.33
CA TYR A 378 -15.57 -19.51 -7.95
C TYR A 378 -14.24 -20.27 -7.79
N LEU A 379 -14.07 -21.40 -8.49
CA LEU A 379 -12.80 -22.11 -8.51
C LEU A 379 -11.70 -21.30 -9.22
N THR A 380 -12.07 -20.56 -10.27
CA THR A 380 -11.16 -19.65 -10.98
C THR A 380 -10.75 -18.48 -10.09
N ASP A 381 -11.69 -17.89 -9.35
CA ASP A 381 -11.42 -16.85 -8.34
C ASP A 381 -10.40 -17.34 -7.30
N CYS A 382 -10.60 -18.53 -6.74
CA CYS A 382 -9.65 -19.17 -5.82
C CYS A 382 -8.27 -19.35 -6.45
N ALA A 383 -8.19 -19.82 -7.70
CA ALA A 383 -6.93 -20.00 -8.41
C ALA A 383 -6.20 -18.67 -8.64
N ILE A 384 -6.93 -17.59 -8.96
CA ILE A 384 -6.35 -16.25 -9.13
C ILE A 384 -5.79 -15.74 -7.80
N VAL A 385 -6.50 -15.92 -6.68
CA VAL A 385 -6.00 -15.54 -5.34
C VAL A 385 -4.74 -16.31 -4.97
N ILE A 386 -4.69 -17.62 -5.24
CA ILE A 386 -3.48 -18.43 -5.00
C ILE A 386 -2.32 -17.90 -5.85
N SER A 387 -2.57 -17.58 -7.12
CA SER A 387 -1.57 -17.02 -8.04
C SER A 387 -1.12 -15.60 -7.66
N LEU A 388 -2.00 -14.81 -7.05
CA LEU A 388 -1.68 -13.49 -6.50
C LEU A 388 -0.69 -13.58 -5.34
N ILE A 389 -0.84 -14.58 -4.46
CA ILE A 389 -0.04 -14.72 -3.24
C ILE A 389 1.25 -15.51 -3.49
N SER A 390 1.27 -16.44 -4.46
CA SER A 390 2.42 -17.29 -4.78
C SER A 390 3.77 -16.55 -4.93
N PRO A 391 3.86 -15.41 -5.65
CA PRO A 391 5.11 -14.67 -5.75
C PRO A 391 5.62 -14.11 -4.42
N LEU A 392 4.72 -13.77 -3.48
CA LEU A 392 5.11 -13.27 -2.17
C LEU A 392 5.83 -14.37 -1.37
N PHE A 393 5.36 -15.62 -1.47
CA PHE A 393 6.01 -16.76 -0.85
C PHE A 393 7.32 -17.14 -1.56
N MET A 394 7.35 -17.11 -2.90
CA MET A 394 8.58 -17.40 -3.64
C MET A 394 9.67 -16.34 -3.45
N TYR A 395 9.31 -15.08 -3.18
CA TYR A 395 10.30 -14.03 -2.93
C TYR A 395 10.99 -14.18 -1.57
N TYR A 396 10.29 -14.73 -0.59
CA TYR A 396 10.80 -15.00 0.75
C TYR A 396 11.93 -16.04 0.73
N ASP A 397 11.90 -17.00 -0.20
CA ASP A 397 12.91 -18.07 -0.33
C ASP A 397 14.02 -17.77 -1.36
N SER A 398 14.20 -16.50 -1.73
CA SER A 398 15.23 -16.10 -2.71
C SER A 398 16.68 -16.32 -2.23
N SER A 399 16.89 -16.67 -0.96
CA SER A 399 18.20 -17.11 -0.44
C SER A 399 18.58 -18.54 -0.85
N ARG A 400 17.62 -19.36 -1.31
CA ARG A 400 17.86 -20.76 -1.72
C ARG A 400 17.86 -20.99 -3.23
N PHE A 401 17.60 -19.98 -4.05
CA PHE A 401 17.68 -20.15 -5.50
C PHE A 401 19.11 -19.94 -6.00
N PRO A 402 19.85 -21.01 -6.39
CA PRO A 402 21.08 -20.84 -7.14
C PRO A 402 20.76 -20.06 -8.42
N GLY A 403 21.56 -19.03 -8.72
CA GLY A 403 21.35 -18.07 -9.80
C GLY A 403 21.43 -18.63 -11.23
N THR A 404 21.24 -19.94 -11.42
CA THR A 404 21.37 -20.66 -12.69
C THR A 404 20.05 -20.91 -13.41
N LEU A 405 18.89 -20.70 -12.77
CA LEU A 405 17.57 -20.99 -13.36
C LEU A 405 16.88 -19.82 -14.06
N ILE A 406 17.50 -18.64 -14.13
CA ILE A 406 17.01 -17.52 -14.94
C ILE A 406 17.91 -17.39 -16.18
N SER A 407 17.82 -18.37 -17.08
CA SER A 407 18.23 -18.17 -18.47
C SER A 407 17.13 -17.35 -19.17
N PRO A 408 17.49 -16.39 -20.04
CA PRO A 408 16.52 -15.57 -20.73
C PRO A 408 15.79 -16.44 -21.77
N TRP A 409 14.49 -16.63 -21.57
CA TRP A 409 13.54 -16.86 -22.65
C TRP A 409 12.76 -15.57 -22.88
#